data_AF-E4Y6P4-F1
#
_entry.id   AF-E4Y6P4-F1
#
_cell.length_a   1.000
_cell.length_b   1.000
_cell.length_c   1.000
_cell.angle_alpha   90.00
_cell.angle_beta   90.00
_cell.angle_gamma   90.00
#
_symmetry.space_group_name_H-M   'P 1'
#
loop_
_entity.id
_entity.type
_entity.pdbx_description
1 polymer ?
#
loop_
_entity_poly.entity_id
_entity_poly.type
_entity_poly.pdbx_seq_one_letter_code
_entity_poly.pdbx_strand_id
1 'polypeptide(L)'
;MSYGKRAKTTNASAPVIKFSDRNKLGQPVGKELAEVSFVDLFNKGNGAILAKFEKSFGEYKMPMGVECMADEVIVCNMNNGTVEFTDFDGTVSLTLPNEATGGPKTFDSPALATLLLDGRIICGDKKGIHIYDSDGVFIKTVKPATTSGGGVYGVVPLRENGGSMLVICEEDRGEIIKFVVYDKDFDNVLKSNKVDFPGSSSQRKTIRFSAGLGNMIALSDMNKFSQGIWLCDTNGNIRQKVGDSQGENDGQFVQAAGVCFDKDGNFLAICSKSSRIMAFRANGDYMCSIQFPEGAIQRPSALAINDNNDMSVVSLAGQCFMFKLQPGDPSAAHPTRGPRPERGYHVLGRNNRGGRGGGRGRGSDRGRGGRGGFRGRGRGGERGSFRPRY
;
A
#
# COMPACT_ATOMS: atom_id res chain seq x y z
N MET A 1 41.91 23.34 -19.18
CA MET A 1 40.55 22.81 -19.00
C MET A 1 40.51 21.40 -19.56
N SER A 2 40.40 20.40 -18.69
CA SER A 2 40.22 18.98 -19.06
C SER A 2 39.16 18.44 -18.11
N TYR A 3 38.03 18.01 -18.68
CA TYR A 3 36.92 17.45 -17.92
C TYR A 3 37.33 16.11 -17.31
N GLY A 4 37.46 16.08 -15.98
CA GLY A 4 37.67 14.86 -15.22
C GLY A 4 36.51 13.89 -15.41
N LYS A 5 36.84 12.68 -15.86
CA LYS A 5 35.92 11.54 -15.99
C LYS A 5 35.16 11.32 -14.68
N ARG A 6 33.82 11.35 -14.75
CA ARG A 6 32.95 10.80 -13.69
C ARG A 6 33.35 9.35 -13.45
N ALA A 7 33.68 9.02 -12.21
CA ALA A 7 33.87 7.65 -11.77
C ALA A 7 32.60 6.86 -12.11
N LYS A 8 32.75 5.74 -12.83
CA LYS A 8 31.70 4.75 -12.98
C LYS A 8 31.40 4.21 -11.58
N THR A 9 30.23 4.54 -11.05
CA THR A 9 29.63 3.77 -9.97
C THR A 9 29.54 2.32 -10.46
N THR A 10 30.28 1.43 -9.82
CA THR A 10 30.16 0.00 -10.04
C THR A 10 28.71 -0.38 -9.74
N ASN A 11 27.95 -0.74 -10.78
CA ASN A 11 26.71 -1.50 -10.66
C ASN A 11 27.06 -2.89 -10.11
N ALA A 12 27.39 -2.97 -8.82
CA ALA A 12 27.24 -4.24 -8.13
C ALA A 12 25.73 -4.49 -8.11
N SER A 13 25.25 -5.41 -8.94
CA SER A 13 23.90 -5.94 -8.81
C SER A 13 23.77 -6.43 -7.38
N ALA A 14 22.98 -5.71 -6.56
CA ALA A 14 22.73 -6.12 -5.18
C ALA A 14 22.29 -7.59 -5.20
N PRO A 15 22.83 -8.45 -4.34
CA PRO A 15 22.61 -9.89 -4.43
C PRO A 15 21.11 -10.19 -4.48
N VAL A 16 20.68 -10.91 -5.52
CA VAL A 16 19.36 -11.51 -5.55
C VAL A 16 19.40 -12.61 -4.49
N ILE A 17 18.66 -12.45 -3.39
CA ILE A 17 18.62 -13.46 -2.32
C ILE A 17 17.85 -14.64 -2.90
N LYS A 18 18.56 -15.70 -3.29
CA LYS A 18 17.92 -16.94 -3.74
C LYS A 18 17.21 -17.59 -2.57
N PHE A 19 16.19 -18.40 -2.84
CA PHE A 19 15.46 -19.14 -1.80
C PHE A 19 16.40 -19.89 -0.83
N SER A 20 17.44 -20.55 -1.35
CA SER A 20 18.44 -21.26 -0.55
C SER A 20 19.31 -20.37 0.35
N ASP A 21 19.48 -19.09 0.01
CA ASP A 21 20.22 -18.13 0.82
C ASP A 21 19.37 -17.54 1.95
N ARG A 22 18.03 -17.62 1.86
CA ARG A 22 17.10 -17.16 2.90
C ARG A 22 17.18 -18.03 4.16
N ASN A 23 17.32 -19.33 4.00
CA ASN A 23 17.42 -20.27 5.13
C ASN A 23 18.67 -20.05 5.99
N LYS A 24 19.71 -19.41 5.44
CA LYS A 24 20.90 -19.00 6.19
C LYS A 24 20.66 -17.80 7.12
N LEU A 25 19.52 -17.12 6.98
CA LEU A 25 19.18 -15.91 7.74
C LEU A 25 18.46 -16.18 9.07
N GLY A 26 18.12 -17.44 9.37
CA GLY A 26 17.32 -17.84 10.54
C GLY A 26 15.92 -18.33 10.16
N GLN A 27 15.13 -18.73 11.15
CA GLN A 27 13.74 -19.16 10.94
C GLN A 27 12.80 -17.95 10.88
N PRO A 28 11.79 -17.94 9.98
CA PRO A 28 10.79 -16.88 9.98
C PRO A 28 9.84 -17.03 11.17
N VAL A 29 9.28 -15.92 11.63
CA VAL A 29 8.20 -15.92 12.65
C VAL A 29 6.83 -15.61 12.06
N GLY A 30 6.76 -15.23 10.79
CA GLY A 30 5.50 -15.03 10.09
C GLY A 30 5.51 -15.72 8.74
N LYS A 31 4.41 -15.54 8.01
CA LYS A 31 4.19 -16.17 6.72
C LYS A 31 5.31 -15.84 5.74
N GLU A 32 5.79 -16.88 5.08
CA GLU A 32 6.85 -16.79 4.08
C GLU A 32 6.58 -17.80 2.96
N LEU A 33 6.36 -17.32 1.74
CA LEU A 33 6.03 -18.20 0.62
C LEU A 33 7.21 -19.07 0.21
N ALA A 34 6.89 -20.33 -0.08
CA ALA A 34 7.84 -21.39 -0.42
C ALA A 34 7.60 -21.99 -1.81
N GLU A 35 6.39 -21.90 -2.36
CA GLU A 35 6.02 -22.65 -3.58
C GLU A 35 5.70 -21.73 -4.77
N VAL A 36 4.98 -20.63 -4.54
CA VAL A 36 4.55 -19.71 -5.60
C VAL A 36 5.74 -19.13 -6.36
N SER A 37 5.67 -19.16 -7.69
CA SER A 37 6.65 -18.57 -8.60
C SER A 37 5.95 -17.86 -9.75
N PHE A 38 6.02 -16.53 -9.76
CA PHE A 38 5.42 -15.73 -10.83
C PHE A 38 6.16 -15.95 -12.16
N VAL A 39 7.47 -16.18 -12.11
CA VAL A 39 8.27 -16.45 -13.31
C VAL A 39 7.87 -17.78 -13.94
N ASP A 40 7.55 -18.81 -13.16
CA ASP A 40 7.12 -20.09 -13.72
C ASP A 40 5.73 -19.97 -14.36
N LEU A 41 4.79 -19.27 -13.71
CA LEU A 41 3.49 -18.98 -14.29
C LEU A 41 3.61 -18.20 -15.61
N PHE A 42 4.45 -17.16 -15.63
CA PHE A 42 4.72 -16.33 -16.80
C PHE A 42 5.34 -17.13 -17.95
N ASN A 43 6.35 -17.95 -17.68
CA ASN A 43 7.03 -18.76 -18.69
C ASN A 43 6.11 -19.83 -19.27
N LYS A 44 5.36 -20.55 -18.42
CA LYS A 44 4.37 -21.54 -18.85
C LYS A 44 3.22 -20.91 -19.63
N GLY A 45 2.90 -19.64 -19.34
CA GLY A 45 1.86 -18.87 -20.01
C GLY A 45 2.36 -18.07 -21.21
N ASN A 46 3.51 -18.42 -21.80
CA ASN A 46 4.10 -17.74 -22.96
C ASN A 46 4.20 -16.21 -22.81
N GLY A 47 4.51 -15.74 -21.60
CA GLY A 47 4.64 -14.31 -21.29
C GLY A 47 3.39 -13.66 -20.69
N ALA A 48 2.41 -14.46 -20.25
CA ALA A 48 1.22 -13.97 -19.56
C ALA A 48 0.97 -14.75 -18.25
N ILE A 49 0.38 -14.07 -17.28
CA ILE A 49 -0.17 -14.66 -16.06
C ILE A 49 -1.64 -14.26 -16.00
N LEU A 50 -2.51 -15.22 -15.68
CA LEU A 50 -3.93 -14.97 -15.53
C LEU A 50 -4.39 -15.24 -14.09
N ALA A 51 -5.33 -14.43 -13.63
CA ALA A 51 -6.04 -14.56 -12.37
C ALA A 51 -7.48 -14.98 -12.67
N LYS A 52 -7.78 -16.27 -12.48
CA LYS A 52 -9.12 -16.84 -12.67
C LYS A 52 -9.97 -16.53 -11.45
N PHE A 53 -11.12 -15.88 -11.64
CA PHE A 53 -12.02 -15.59 -10.52
C PHE A 53 -12.55 -16.87 -9.88
N GLU A 54 -12.56 -16.92 -8.55
CA GLU A 54 -13.15 -18.03 -7.79
C GLU A 54 -14.39 -17.60 -7.00
N LYS A 55 -14.25 -16.55 -6.19
CA LYS A 55 -15.32 -16.06 -5.31
C LYS A 55 -15.02 -14.65 -4.79
N SER A 56 -16.01 -14.03 -4.16
CA SER A 56 -15.82 -12.79 -3.39
C SER A 56 -16.48 -12.90 -2.02
N PHE A 57 -15.99 -12.10 -1.09
CA PHE A 57 -16.45 -12.04 0.29
C PHE A 57 -16.82 -10.62 0.69
N GLY A 58 -17.79 -10.56 1.61
CA GLY A 58 -18.09 -9.39 2.43
C GLY A 58 -18.63 -8.17 1.70
N GLU A 59 -19.21 -7.28 2.48
CA GLU A 59 -19.61 -5.92 2.09
C GLU A 59 -18.85 -4.93 2.98
N TYR A 60 -17.60 -4.67 2.63
CA TYR A 60 -16.68 -3.87 3.42
C TYR A 60 -16.79 -2.38 3.10
N LYS A 61 -16.48 -1.53 4.09
CA LYS A 61 -16.41 -0.07 3.90
C LYS A 61 -14.95 0.37 3.90
N MET A 62 -14.43 0.70 2.72
CA MET A 62 -13.01 1.00 2.53
C MET A 62 -12.10 -0.15 2.99
N PRO A 63 -12.19 -1.38 2.44
CA PRO A 63 -11.23 -2.42 2.80
C PRO A 63 -9.82 -2.01 2.33
N MET A 64 -8.87 -1.94 3.26
CA MET A 64 -7.54 -1.38 2.99
C MET A 64 -6.47 -2.44 2.81
N GLY A 65 -6.37 -3.34 3.78
CA GLY A 65 -5.39 -4.42 3.83
C GLY A 65 -6.07 -5.77 3.67
N VAL A 66 -5.32 -6.73 3.15
CA VAL A 66 -5.75 -8.12 3.04
C VAL A 66 -4.55 -9.04 3.22
N GLU A 67 -4.76 -10.17 3.89
CA GLU A 67 -3.83 -11.31 3.95
C GLU A 67 -4.56 -12.57 3.45
N CYS A 68 -3.82 -13.49 2.83
CA CYS A 68 -4.39 -14.73 2.28
C CYS A 68 -3.75 -15.93 2.96
N MET A 69 -4.50 -16.64 3.80
CA MET A 69 -4.05 -17.86 4.47
C MET A 69 -4.33 -19.07 3.57
N ALA A 70 -4.17 -20.29 4.11
CA ALA A 70 -4.40 -21.51 3.34
C ALA A 70 -5.90 -21.72 3.01
N ASP A 71 -6.76 -21.29 3.91
CA ASP A 71 -8.21 -21.53 3.94
C ASP A 71 -9.04 -20.31 4.38
N GLU A 72 -8.39 -19.25 4.86
CA GLU A 72 -9.01 -17.99 5.28
C GLU A 72 -8.41 -16.76 4.59
N VAL A 73 -9.17 -15.66 4.56
CA VAL A 73 -8.68 -14.32 4.31
C VAL A 73 -8.81 -13.44 5.55
N ILE A 74 -7.85 -12.55 5.75
CA ILE A 74 -7.92 -11.51 6.78
C ILE A 74 -8.14 -10.18 6.07
N VAL A 75 -9.21 -9.44 6.39
CA VAL A 75 -9.56 -8.18 5.74
C VAL A 75 -9.59 -7.03 6.74
N CYS A 76 -8.83 -5.96 6.49
CA CYS A 76 -8.91 -4.73 7.28
C CYS A 76 -10.04 -3.82 6.76
N ASN A 77 -11.18 -3.84 7.44
CA ASN A 77 -12.36 -3.04 7.11
C ASN A 77 -12.27 -1.64 7.75
N MET A 78 -11.52 -0.77 7.10
CA MET A 78 -11.02 0.49 7.65
C MET A 78 -12.09 1.37 8.29
N ASN A 79 -13.24 1.56 7.62
CA ASN A 79 -14.26 2.47 8.12
C ASN A 79 -15.18 1.84 9.16
N ASN A 80 -15.26 0.51 9.22
CA ASN A 80 -15.90 -0.17 10.34
C ASN A 80 -14.97 -0.23 11.56
N GLY A 81 -13.67 0.01 11.37
CA GLY A 81 -12.68 -0.08 12.44
C GLY A 81 -12.47 -1.52 12.90
N THR A 82 -12.62 -2.48 11.99
CA THR A 82 -12.52 -3.92 12.24
C THR A 82 -11.48 -4.59 11.36
N VAL A 83 -10.99 -5.73 11.82
CA VAL A 83 -10.24 -6.74 11.06
C VAL A 83 -11.04 -8.02 11.12
N GLU A 84 -11.39 -8.57 9.97
CA GLU A 84 -12.31 -9.71 9.84
C GLU A 84 -11.56 -10.91 9.23
N PHE A 85 -11.65 -12.06 9.88
CA PHE A 85 -11.15 -13.35 9.41
C PHE A 85 -12.33 -14.08 8.77
N THR A 86 -12.16 -14.51 7.54
CA THR A 86 -13.23 -15.10 6.74
C THR A 86 -12.73 -16.34 6.03
N ASP A 87 -13.31 -17.48 6.36
CA ASP A 87 -13.09 -18.77 5.69
C ASP A 87 -13.42 -18.66 4.21
N PHE A 88 -12.77 -19.50 3.40
CA PHE A 88 -13.03 -19.54 1.96
C PHE A 88 -14.45 -19.99 1.63
N ASP A 89 -15.22 -20.54 2.57
CA ASP A 89 -16.65 -20.81 2.40
C ASP A 89 -17.55 -19.58 2.68
N GLY A 90 -16.96 -18.48 3.17
CA GLY A 90 -17.63 -17.22 3.49
C GLY A 90 -17.98 -17.04 4.96
N THR A 91 -17.69 -18.02 5.82
CA THR A 91 -17.92 -17.95 7.27
C THR A 91 -16.95 -16.96 7.92
N VAL A 92 -17.46 -16.04 8.74
CA VAL A 92 -16.61 -15.13 9.52
C VAL A 92 -16.26 -15.81 10.84
N SER A 93 -15.02 -16.26 10.98
CA SER A 93 -14.53 -17.01 12.14
C SER A 93 -14.14 -16.09 13.31
N LEU A 94 -13.61 -14.90 13.00
CA LEU A 94 -13.19 -13.91 13.99
C LEU A 94 -13.36 -12.48 13.48
N THR A 95 -13.80 -11.58 14.35
CA THR A 95 -13.77 -10.13 14.11
C THR A 95 -13.07 -9.45 15.27
N LEU A 96 -12.05 -8.65 14.95
CA LEU A 96 -11.31 -7.84 15.91
C LEU A 96 -11.56 -6.34 15.66
N PRO A 97 -11.59 -5.51 16.71
CA PRO A 97 -11.56 -5.91 18.11
C PRO A 97 -12.88 -6.57 18.54
N ASN A 98 -12.82 -7.41 19.57
CA ASN A 98 -13.97 -8.07 20.17
C ASN A 98 -14.06 -7.69 21.65
N GLU A 99 -15.22 -7.17 22.08
CA GLU A 99 -15.40 -6.69 23.47
C GLU A 99 -15.17 -7.80 24.50
N ALA A 100 -15.47 -9.06 24.16
CA ALA A 100 -15.29 -10.20 25.05
C ALA A 100 -13.81 -10.55 25.28
N THR A 101 -12.93 -10.19 24.35
CA THR A 101 -11.52 -10.61 24.35
C THR A 101 -10.55 -9.45 24.58
N GLY A 102 -11.08 -8.23 24.75
CA GLY A 102 -10.35 -7.03 25.18
C GLY A 102 -9.68 -6.25 24.05
N GLY A 103 -8.88 -5.24 24.44
CA GLY A 103 -8.16 -4.37 23.52
C GLY A 103 -8.87 -3.04 23.19
N PRO A 104 -8.52 -2.39 22.07
CA PRO A 104 -9.19 -1.16 21.64
C PRO A 104 -10.68 -1.38 21.39
N LYS A 105 -11.51 -0.40 21.74
CA LYS A 105 -12.96 -0.45 21.42
C LYS A 105 -13.26 -0.49 19.93
N THR A 106 -12.39 0.12 19.12
CA THR A 106 -12.44 0.15 17.66
C THR A 106 -11.05 0.51 17.14
N PHE A 107 -10.65 -0.07 16.01
CA PHE A 107 -9.42 0.35 15.32
C PHE A 107 -9.63 1.69 14.61
N ASP A 108 -8.61 2.55 14.66
CA ASP A 108 -8.57 3.79 13.89
C ASP A 108 -7.85 3.57 12.56
N SER A 109 -8.67 3.41 11.52
CA SER A 109 -8.22 3.27 10.14
C SER A 109 -7.30 2.06 9.91
N PRO A 110 -7.68 0.83 10.34
CA PRO A 110 -6.83 -0.35 10.18
C PRO A 110 -6.53 -0.60 8.70
N ALA A 111 -5.27 -0.92 8.41
CA ALA A 111 -4.80 -1.16 7.04
C ALA A 111 -3.81 -2.33 6.93
N LEU A 112 -3.50 -2.95 8.05
CA LEU A 112 -2.52 -4.03 8.17
C LEU A 112 -3.04 -5.03 9.19
N ALA A 113 -3.06 -6.30 8.80
CA ALA A 113 -3.25 -7.42 9.71
C ALA A 113 -2.46 -8.62 9.19
N THR A 114 -1.84 -9.38 10.08
CA THR A 114 -1.13 -10.61 9.71
C THR A 114 -1.15 -11.60 10.87
N LEU A 115 -1.00 -12.88 10.56
CA LEU A 115 -0.89 -13.97 11.52
C LEU A 115 0.57 -14.47 11.56
N LEU A 116 1.13 -14.55 12.77
CA LEU A 116 2.45 -15.13 13.00
C LEU A 116 2.36 -16.65 13.10
N LEU A 117 3.48 -17.34 12.87
CA LEU A 117 3.56 -18.80 12.92
C LEU A 117 3.36 -19.36 14.34
N ASP A 118 3.53 -18.53 15.36
CA ASP A 118 3.23 -18.86 16.76
C ASP A 118 1.76 -18.59 17.14
N GLY A 119 0.91 -18.25 16.17
CA GLY A 119 -0.52 -18.03 16.34
C GLY A 119 -0.90 -16.61 16.74
N ARG A 120 0.06 -15.71 17.00
CA ARG A 120 -0.27 -14.31 17.34
C ARG A 120 -0.83 -13.56 16.14
N ILE A 121 -1.88 -12.79 16.38
CA ILE A 121 -2.48 -11.89 15.41
C ILE A 121 -1.91 -10.48 15.64
N ILE A 122 -1.41 -9.87 14.57
CA ILE A 122 -0.85 -8.53 14.59
C ILE A 122 -1.73 -7.61 13.74
N CYS A 123 -2.34 -6.61 14.36
CA CYS A 123 -3.19 -5.62 13.70
C CYS A 123 -2.57 -4.22 13.82
N GLY A 124 -2.44 -3.50 12.71
CA GLY A 124 -1.89 -2.14 12.68
C GLY A 124 -2.95 -1.10 12.33
N ASP A 125 -2.99 -0.01 13.10
CA ASP A 125 -3.85 1.15 12.89
C ASP A 125 -3.08 2.46 13.17
N LYS A 126 -3.76 3.62 13.21
CA LYS A 126 -3.11 4.91 13.52
C LYS A 126 -2.67 5.08 14.99
N LYS A 127 -3.19 4.28 15.90
CA LYS A 127 -2.89 4.30 17.33
C LYS A 127 -1.75 3.36 17.71
N GLY A 128 -1.40 2.41 16.84
CA GLY A 128 -0.21 1.59 16.97
C GLY A 128 -0.38 0.19 16.38
N ILE A 129 0.35 -0.75 16.98
CA ILE A 129 0.31 -2.17 16.66
C ILE A 129 -0.36 -2.89 17.82
N HIS A 130 -1.43 -3.61 17.55
CA HIS A 130 -2.21 -4.37 18.50
C HIS A 130 -1.92 -5.85 18.32
N ILE A 131 -1.56 -6.52 19.41
CA ILE A 131 -1.17 -7.92 19.42
C ILE A 131 -2.24 -8.71 20.18
N TYR A 132 -2.70 -9.78 19.56
CA TYR A 132 -3.64 -10.75 20.12
C TYR A 132 -3.04 -12.15 20.02
N ASP A 133 -3.55 -13.08 20.82
CA ASP A 133 -3.29 -14.52 20.62
C ASP A 133 -4.17 -15.09 19.48
N SER A 134 -4.08 -16.40 19.26
CA SER A 134 -4.80 -17.10 18.19
C SER A 134 -6.32 -17.13 18.37
N ASP A 135 -6.79 -16.97 19.61
CA ASP A 135 -8.22 -16.94 19.94
C ASP A 135 -8.78 -15.50 19.89
N GLY A 136 -7.93 -14.53 19.54
CA GLY A 136 -8.29 -13.13 19.48
C GLY A 136 -8.31 -12.44 20.84
N VAL A 137 -7.69 -13.00 21.88
CA VAL A 137 -7.51 -12.36 23.19
C VAL A 137 -6.40 -11.33 23.13
N PHE A 138 -6.73 -10.12 23.56
CA PHE A 138 -5.82 -8.99 23.51
C PHE A 138 -4.65 -9.17 24.47
N ILE A 139 -3.44 -9.06 23.93
CA ILE A 139 -2.19 -9.13 24.68
C ILE A 139 -1.70 -7.73 25.04
N LYS A 140 -1.39 -6.91 24.03
CA LYS A 140 -0.86 -5.54 24.25
C LYS A 140 -0.95 -4.65 23.01
N THR A 141 -0.72 -3.35 23.23
CA THR A 141 -0.51 -2.36 22.16
C THR A 141 0.89 -1.80 22.23
N VAL A 142 1.58 -1.81 21.09
CA VAL A 142 2.92 -1.26 20.91
C VAL A 142 2.81 0.00 20.09
N LYS A 143 3.41 1.08 20.58
CA LYS A 143 3.46 2.37 19.88
C LYS A 143 4.88 2.62 19.42
N PRO A 144 5.14 2.56 18.11
CA PRO A 144 6.41 3.03 17.57
C PRO A 144 6.59 4.50 17.95
N ALA A 145 7.82 4.88 18.32
CA ALA A 145 8.12 6.26 18.71
C ALA A 145 7.87 7.19 17.50
N THR A 146 6.68 7.79 17.43
CA THR A 146 6.37 8.87 16.49
C THR A 146 6.26 10.16 17.29
N THR A 147 7.16 11.10 17.05
CA THR A 147 7.18 12.42 17.72
C THR A 147 5.98 13.30 17.34
N SER A 148 5.16 12.85 16.38
CA SER A 148 4.12 13.68 15.77
C SER A 148 2.94 12.89 15.15
N GLY A 149 2.59 11.72 15.68
CA GLY A 149 1.38 10.99 15.26
C GLY A 149 1.44 10.44 13.83
N GLY A 150 2.62 9.99 13.40
CA GLY A 150 2.82 9.32 12.11
C GLY A 150 2.18 7.93 12.07
N GLY A 151 1.75 7.49 10.89
CA GLY A 151 1.09 6.19 10.71
C GLY A 151 2.06 5.01 10.72
N VAL A 152 1.54 3.82 11.01
CA VAL A 152 2.21 2.54 10.75
C VAL A 152 1.79 2.05 9.36
N TYR A 153 2.77 1.77 8.50
CA TYR A 153 2.57 1.36 7.10
C TYR A 153 2.95 -0.10 6.83
N GLY A 154 3.51 -0.76 7.84
CA GLY A 154 4.01 -2.12 7.72
C GLY A 154 4.44 -2.69 9.04
N VAL A 155 4.16 -3.98 9.21
CA VAL A 155 4.81 -4.85 10.18
C VAL A 155 5.26 -6.06 9.39
N VAL A 156 6.57 -6.28 9.36
CA VAL A 156 7.22 -7.30 8.54
C VAL A 156 7.99 -8.24 9.45
N PRO A 157 7.58 -9.51 9.55
CA PRO A 157 8.38 -10.57 10.15
C PRO A 157 9.72 -10.69 9.43
N LEU A 158 10.83 -10.63 10.17
CA LEU A 158 12.17 -10.83 9.65
C LEU A 158 12.72 -12.18 10.11
N ARG A 159 13.76 -12.66 9.42
CA ARG A 159 14.55 -13.82 9.87
C ARG A 159 15.68 -13.42 10.83
N GLU A 160 16.19 -12.18 10.70
CA GLU A 160 17.29 -11.68 11.54
C GLU A 160 16.93 -11.73 13.03
N ASN A 161 17.93 -11.97 13.87
CA ASN A 161 17.80 -12.08 15.33
C ASN A 161 16.82 -13.18 15.80
N GLY A 162 16.69 -14.26 15.02
CA GLY A 162 15.83 -15.39 15.38
C GLY A 162 14.33 -15.08 15.28
N GLY A 163 13.93 -14.13 14.42
CA GLY A 163 12.53 -13.80 14.22
C GLY A 163 12.10 -12.39 14.62
N SER A 164 12.95 -11.38 14.45
CA SER A 164 12.59 -9.99 14.81
C SER A 164 11.43 -9.42 13.98
N MET A 165 10.83 -8.33 14.46
CA MET A 165 9.69 -7.67 13.82
C MET A 165 10.07 -6.27 13.35
N LEU A 166 10.10 -6.06 12.04
CA LEU A 166 10.31 -4.73 11.46
C LEU A 166 9.00 -3.96 11.37
N VAL A 167 8.97 -2.80 12.01
CA VAL A 167 7.88 -1.84 11.88
C VAL A 167 8.31 -0.70 10.96
N ILE A 168 7.45 -0.39 10.00
CA ILE A 168 7.62 0.71 9.06
C ILE A 168 6.65 1.81 9.46
N CYS A 169 7.17 2.95 9.88
CA CYS A 169 6.34 4.06 10.35
C CYS A 169 6.84 5.42 9.83
N GLU A 170 5.98 6.43 9.93
CA GLU A 170 6.35 7.81 9.66
C GLU A 170 6.79 8.57 10.93
N GLU A 171 7.73 9.49 10.75
CA GLU A 171 8.15 10.50 11.72
C GLU A 171 8.16 11.89 11.06
N ASP A 172 8.29 12.95 11.86
CA ASP A 172 8.34 14.35 11.40
C ASP A 172 7.19 14.72 10.47
N ARG A 173 5.95 14.44 10.88
CA ARG A 173 4.73 14.70 10.11
C ARG A 173 4.72 14.04 8.71
N GLY A 174 5.41 12.91 8.59
CA GLY A 174 5.49 12.11 7.38
C GLY A 174 6.57 12.53 6.40
N GLU A 175 7.56 13.30 6.86
CA GLU A 175 8.77 13.61 6.09
C GLU A 175 9.80 12.47 6.15
N ILE A 176 9.78 11.68 7.23
CA ILE A 176 10.74 10.59 7.46
C ILE A 176 10.01 9.26 7.50
N ILE A 177 10.48 8.29 6.71
CA ILE A 177 10.12 6.88 6.88
C ILE A 177 11.20 6.24 7.75
N LYS A 178 10.77 5.58 8.82
CA LYS A 178 11.63 4.95 9.81
C LYS A 178 11.35 3.45 9.86
N PHE A 179 12.42 2.70 9.94
CA PHE A 179 12.43 1.27 10.22
C PHE A 179 12.76 1.11 11.70
N VAL A 180 11.85 0.52 12.46
CA VAL A 180 12.04 0.21 13.89
C VAL A 180 11.92 -1.29 14.04
N VAL A 181 13.04 -1.95 14.34
CA VAL A 181 13.06 -3.41 14.51
C VAL A 181 12.94 -3.72 15.99
N TYR A 182 11.94 -4.53 16.31
CA TYR A 182 11.70 -5.07 17.64
C TYR A 182 12.18 -6.51 17.71
N ASP A 183 12.39 -7.03 18.92
CA ASP A 183 12.38 -8.48 19.12
C ASP A 183 11.03 -9.09 18.70
N LYS A 184 10.98 -10.42 18.59
CA LYS A 184 9.79 -11.15 18.12
C LYS A 184 8.54 -10.87 18.97
N ASP A 185 8.73 -10.46 20.22
CA ASP A 185 7.68 -10.26 21.22
C ASP A 185 7.24 -8.80 21.32
N PHE A 186 7.89 -7.88 20.59
CA PHE A 186 7.71 -6.43 20.71
C PHE A 186 7.95 -5.88 22.12
N ASP A 187 8.90 -6.44 22.85
CA ASP A 187 9.31 -5.94 24.17
C ASP A 187 10.45 -4.93 24.05
N ASN A 188 11.42 -5.19 23.18
CA ASN A 188 12.61 -4.35 23.02
C ASN A 188 12.80 -3.89 21.58
N VAL A 189 13.20 -2.63 21.41
CA VAL A 189 13.71 -2.11 20.12
C VAL A 189 15.17 -2.55 19.98
N LEU A 190 15.46 -3.33 18.94
CA LEU A 190 16.79 -3.85 18.62
C LEU A 190 17.61 -2.88 17.78
N LYS A 191 16.98 -2.24 16.79
CA LYS A 191 17.59 -1.19 15.96
C LYS A 191 16.53 -0.24 15.43
N SER A 192 16.96 0.98 15.09
CA SER A 192 16.12 1.92 14.37
C SER A 192 16.92 2.73 13.38
N ASN A 193 16.46 2.76 12.13
CA ASN A 193 17.13 3.42 11.02
C ASN A 193 16.13 4.25 10.22
N LYS A 194 16.60 5.36 9.65
CA LYS A 194 15.86 6.09 8.62
C LYS A 194 16.03 5.38 7.27
N VAL A 195 14.98 5.33 6.47
CA VAL A 195 15.09 4.87 5.07
C VAL A 195 15.78 5.94 4.24
N ASP A 196 16.85 5.56 3.55
CA ASP A 196 17.67 6.47 2.75
C ASP A 196 17.21 6.49 1.28
N PHE A 197 16.21 7.34 1.00
CA PHE A 197 15.69 7.47 -0.36
C PHE A 197 16.66 8.27 -1.26
N PRO A 198 17.03 7.75 -2.45
CA PRO A 198 17.87 8.49 -3.38
C PRO A 198 17.12 9.70 -3.96
N GLY A 199 17.83 10.82 -4.13
CA GLY A 199 17.31 12.07 -4.71
C GLY A 199 17.18 13.22 -3.70
N SER A 200 16.59 14.34 -4.15
CA SER A 200 16.45 15.54 -3.31
C SER A 200 15.61 15.26 -2.06
N SER A 201 16.15 15.60 -0.90
CA SER A 201 15.51 15.49 0.43
C SER A 201 14.19 16.26 0.56
N SER A 202 13.85 17.11 -0.42
CA SER A 202 12.62 17.94 -0.42
C SER A 202 11.35 17.24 -0.92
N GLN A 203 11.45 16.04 -1.51
CA GLN A 203 10.26 15.32 -1.98
C GLN A 203 9.75 14.34 -0.92
N ARG A 204 8.70 14.75 -0.21
CA ARG A 204 7.96 13.89 0.73
C ARG A 204 7.53 12.58 0.07
N LYS A 205 7.78 11.45 0.72
CA LYS A 205 7.31 10.13 0.28
C LYS A 205 5.90 9.89 0.79
N THR A 206 5.12 9.11 0.06
CA THR A 206 3.76 8.74 0.51
C THR A 206 3.65 7.24 0.48
N ILE A 207 4.32 6.60 1.44
CA ILE A 207 4.30 5.16 1.56
C ILE A 207 2.88 4.72 1.93
N ARG A 208 2.34 3.74 1.21
CA ARG A 208 0.97 3.27 1.41
C ARG A 208 0.92 1.86 1.96
N PHE A 209 1.69 0.96 1.38
CA PHE A 209 1.81 -0.43 1.81
C PHE A 209 3.26 -0.86 1.80
N SER A 210 3.50 -1.97 2.47
CA SER A 210 4.78 -2.65 2.45
C SER A 210 4.59 -4.15 2.40
N ALA A 211 5.60 -4.84 1.90
CA ALA A 211 5.71 -6.30 1.97
C ALA A 211 7.14 -6.67 2.30
N GLY A 212 7.32 -7.84 2.92
CA GLY A 212 8.64 -8.39 3.20
C GLY A 212 8.79 -9.82 2.70
N LEU A 213 10.03 -10.17 2.38
CA LEU A 213 10.42 -11.52 1.99
C LEU A 213 11.86 -11.77 2.47
N GLY A 214 12.02 -12.55 3.54
CA GLY A 214 13.32 -12.70 4.21
C GLY A 214 13.83 -11.33 4.69
N ASN A 215 14.89 -10.83 4.05
CA ASN A 215 15.45 -9.49 4.34
C ASN A 215 15.23 -8.46 3.22
N MET A 216 14.34 -8.76 2.25
CA MET A 216 13.92 -7.82 1.22
C MET A 216 12.63 -7.14 1.62
N ILE A 217 12.57 -5.82 1.44
CA ILE A 217 11.39 -5.00 1.74
C ILE A 217 10.96 -4.28 0.47
N ALA A 218 9.66 -4.31 0.18
CA ALA A 218 9.04 -3.46 -0.82
C ALA A 218 8.20 -2.39 -0.13
N LEU A 219 8.31 -1.14 -0.57
CA LEU A 219 7.49 -0.02 -0.12
C LEU A 219 6.78 0.60 -1.32
N SER A 220 5.44 0.63 -1.31
CA SER A 220 4.70 1.31 -2.36
C SER A 220 4.59 2.80 -2.07
N ASP A 221 5.04 3.62 -3.01
CA ASP A 221 5.03 5.08 -2.91
C ASP A 221 3.99 5.68 -3.85
N MET A 222 2.98 6.28 -3.25
CA MET A 222 1.85 6.90 -3.92
C MET A 222 2.07 8.41 -4.13
N ASN A 223 3.32 8.89 -4.01
CA ASN A 223 3.70 10.30 -4.23
C ASN A 223 3.11 10.87 -5.53
N LYS A 224 2.72 12.13 -5.58
CA LYS A 224 2.05 12.68 -6.78
C LYS A 224 2.88 12.59 -8.08
N PHE A 225 4.20 12.68 -8.01
CA PHE A 225 5.07 12.87 -9.18
C PHE A 225 5.96 11.67 -9.50
N SER A 226 6.41 10.93 -8.48
CA SER A 226 7.32 9.79 -8.67
C SER A 226 6.77 8.56 -7.96
N GLN A 227 5.77 7.94 -8.59
CA GLN A 227 5.01 6.80 -8.06
C GLN A 227 5.65 5.49 -8.44
N GLY A 228 5.73 4.56 -7.50
CA GLY A 228 6.33 3.27 -7.77
C GLY A 228 6.53 2.43 -6.54
N ILE A 229 7.39 1.42 -6.68
CA ILE A 229 7.78 0.51 -5.61
C ILE A 229 9.26 0.72 -5.32
N TRP A 230 9.60 0.99 -4.08
CA TRP A 230 10.97 1.02 -3.59
C TRP A 230 11.33 -0.36 -3.06
N LEU A 231 12.45 -0.92 -3.55
CA LEU A 231 13.01 -2.16 -3.04
C LEU A 231 14.21 -1.81 -2.16
N CYS A 232 14.21 -2.30 -0.91
CA CYS A 232 15.25 -2.02 0.07
C CYS A 232 15.57 -3.24 0.95
N ASP A 233 16.63 -3.11 1.76
CA ASP A 233 16.97 -4.07 2.79
C ASP A 233 16.35 -3.71 4.16
N THR A 234 16.56 -4.55 5.18
CA THR A 234 16.05 -4.36 6.55
C THR A 234 16.69 -3.18 7.31
N ASN A 235 17.72 -2.56 6.76
CA ASN A 235 18.36 -1.36 7.31
C ASN A 235 17.83 -0.07 6.67
N GLY A 236 16.96 -0.17 5.66
CA GLY A 236 16.40 0.97 4.95
C GLY A 236 17.27 1.47 3.80
N ASN A 237 18.26 0.69 3.36
CA ASN A 237 19.07 1.04 2.19
C ASN A 237 18.29 0.72 0.91
N ILE A 238 18.02 1.74 0.09
CA ILE A 238 17.33 1.55 -1.19
C ILE A 238 18.26 0.86 -2.19
N ARG A 239 17.79 -0.26 -2.74
CA ARG A 239 18.43 -0.99 -3.83
C ARG A 239 17.98 -0.49 -5.19
N GLN A 240 16.68 -0.27 -5.34
CA GLN A 240 16.07 0.06 -6.62
C GLN A 240 14.72 0.75 -6.43
N LYS A 241 14.31 1.52 -7.45
CA LYS A 241 12.94 1.95 -7.65
C LYS A 241 12.37 1.34 -8.94
N VAL A 242 11.15 0.84 -8.87
CA VAL A 242 10.34 0.38 -10.02
C VAL A 242 9.20 1.36 -10.23
N GLY A 243 9.01 1.83 -11.46
CA GLY A 243 8.12 2.96 -11.74
C GLY A 243 8.74 4.27 -11.26
N ASP A 244 9.50 4.94 -12.11
CA ASP A 244 10.14 6.22 -11.80
C ASP A 244 9.24 7.44 -12.09
N SER A 245 8.21 7.22 -12.90
CA SER A 245 7.33 8.21 -13.49
C SER A 245 5.87 7.77 -13.40
N GLN A 246 4.99 8.76 -13.18
CA GLN A 246 3.57 8.51 -13.25
C GLN A 246 3.16 8.22 -14.70
N GLY A 247 2.42 7.12 -14.90
CA GLY A 247 1.94 6.78 -16.24
C GLY A 247 1.21 5.45 -16.28
N GLU A 248 0.71 5.14 -17.47
CA GLU A 248 -0.12 3.97 -17.73
C GLU A 248 0.56 2.93 -18.62
N ASN A 249 1.82 3.15 -19.01
CA ASN A 249 2.62 2.19 -19.76
C ASN A 249 3.08 1.03 -18.86
N ASP A 250 3.78 0.08 -19.47
CA ASP A 250 4.42 -1.05 -18.80
C ASP A 250 5.38 -0.55 -17.70
N GLY A 251 5.25 -1.12 -16.51
CA GLY A 251 6.04 -0.75 -15.33
C GLY A 251 5.76 0.64 -14.74
N GLN A 252 4.90 1.48 -15.35
CA GLN A 252 4.52 2.78 -14.79
C GLN A 252 3.29 2.69 -13.89
N PHE A 253 3.21 3.59 -12.90
CA PHE A 253 2.14 3.58 -11.91
C PHE A 253 1.28 4.85 -11.96
N VAL A 254 -0.02 4.64 -11.77
CA VAL A 254 -1.03 5.62 -11.37
C VAL A 254 -1.71 5.10 -10.11
N GLN A 255 -1.22 5.60 -8.99
CA GLN A 255 -1.56 5.28 -7.62
C GLN A 255 -1.05 3.88 -7.22
N ALA A 256 0.27 3.75 -7.05
CA ALA A 256 0.87 2.53 -6.50
C ALA A 256 0.25 2.18 -5.14
N ALA A 257 -0.09 0.91 -4.93
CA ALA A 257 -0.79 0.45 -3.74
C ALA A 257 -0.24 -0.90 -3.24
N GLY A 258 -1.06 -1.93 -3.06
CA GLY A 258 -0.61 -3.22 -2.52
C GLY A 258 0.54 -3.84 -3.32
N VAL A 259 1.39 -4.55 -2.62
CA VAL A 259 2.52 -5.30 -3.16
C VAL A 259 2.60 -6.63 -2.42
N CYS A 260 2.94 -7.71 -3.11
CA CYS A 260 3.28 -8.99 -2.48
C CYS A 260 4.41 -9.64 -3.26
N PHE A 261 5.23 -10.44 -2.58
CA PHE A 261 6.31 -11.20 -3.20
C PHE A 261 5.86 -12.63 -3.54
N ASP A 262 6.60 -13.31 -4.42
CA ASP A 262 6.66 -14.76 -4.54
C ASP A 262 7.86 -15.33 -3.75
N LYS A 263 8.15 -16.63 -3.86
CA LYS A 263 9.24 -17.27 -3.10
C LYS A 263 10.65 -16.78 -3.48
N ASP A 264 10.82 -16.22 -4.68
CA ASP A 264 12.11 -15.84 -5.26
C ASP A 264 12.34 -14.32 -5.26
N GLY A 265 11.42 -13.54 -4.68
CA GLY A 265 11.50 -12.09 -4.60
C GLY A 265 10.99 -11.37 -5.84
N ASN A 266 10.41 -12.08 -6.81
CA ASN A 266 9.57 -11.43 -7.81
C ASN A 266 8.30 -10.95 -7.10
N PHE A 267 7.61 -9.96 -7.67
CA PHE A 267 6.51 -9.34 -6.96
C PHE A 267 5.36 -8.96 -7.88
N LEU A 268 4.16 -8.97 -7.32
CA LEU A 268 3.01 -8.29 -7.89
C LEU A 268 2.86 -6.93 -7.25
N ALA A 269 2.50 -5.93 -8.04
CA ALA A 269 2.17 -4.61 -7.53
C ALA A 269 0.86 -4.09 -8.14
N ILE A 270 0.04 -3.48 -7.29
CA ILE A 270 -1.19 -2.82 -7.70
C ILE A 270 -0.89 -1.41 -8.19
N CYS A 271 -1.52 -1.09 -9.33
CA CYS A 271 -1.72 0.27 -9.80
C CYS A 271 -3.21 0.62 -9.68
N SER A 272 -3.58 1.21 -8.54
CA SER A 272 -4.97 1.28 -8.06
C SER A 272 -5.88 2.14 -8.94
N LYS A 273 -5.39 3.28 -9.46
CA LYS A 273 -6.23 4.20 -10.27
C LYS A 273 -6.37 3.74 -11.71
N SER A 274 -5.37 3.03 -12.19
CA SER A 274 -5.48 2.37 -13.48
C SER A 274 -6.14 1.00 -13.37
N SER A 275 -6.50 0.48 -12.19
CA SER A 275 -7.09 -0.86 -12.06
C SER A 275 -6.26 -1.99 -12.70
N ARG A 276 -4.94 -1.95 -12.48
CA ARG A 276 -4.02 -3.01 -12.93
C ARG A 276 -3.35 -3.68 -11.75
N ILE A 277 -3.06 -4.97 -11.91
CA ILE A 277 -2.06 -5.70 -11.15
C ILE A 277 -0.96 -6.08 -12.14
N MET A 278 0.29 -5.81 -11.81
CA MET A 278 1.44 -6.05 -12.67
C MET A 278 2.45 -6.95 -11.98
N ALA A 279 3.04 -7.87 -12.73
CA ALA A 279 4.11 -8.75 -12.28
C ALA A 279 5.47 -8.18 -12.66
N PHE A 280 6.42 -8.31 -11.74
CA PHE A 280 7.79 -7.85 -11.89
C PHE A 280 8.76 -8.90 -11.40
N ARG A 281 9.92 -8.97 -12.03
CA ARG A 281 11.05 -9.77 -11.56
C ARG A 281 11.66 -9.13 -10.30
N ALA A 282 12.44 -9.91 -9.54
CA ALA A 282 13.14 -9.43 -8.34
C ALA A 282 14.12 -8.27 -8.60
N ASN A 283 14.61 -8.14 -9.83
CA ASN A 283 15.44 -7.03 -10.30
C ASN A 283 14.62 -5.83 -10.82
N GLY A 284 13.30 -5.83 -10.59
CA GLY A 284 12.38 -4.77 -10.98
C GLY A 284 11.96 -4.74 -12.45
N ASP A 285 12.40 -5.69 -13.28
CA ASP A 285 11.96 -5.76 -14.68
C ASP A 285 10.47 -6.11 -14.76
N TYR A 286 9.73 -5.36 -15.56
CA TYR A 286 8.32 -5.66 -15.83
C TYR A 286 8.17 -6.98 -16.60
N MET A 287 7.24 -7.81 -16.16
CA MET A 287 6.90 -9.08 -16.83
C MET A 287 5.63 -8.94 -17.65
N CYS A 288 4.50 -8.70 -16.98
CA CYS A 288 3.20 -8.55 -17.62
C CYS A 288 2.20 -7.85 -16.70
N SER A 289 1.09 -7.37 -17.28
CA SER A 289 -0.12 -7.05 -16.52
C SER A 289 -0.96 -8.32 -16.40
N ILE A 290 -1.48 -8.60 -15.21
CA ILE A 290 -2.27 -9.80 -14.93
C ILE A 290 -3.57 -9.78 -15.74
N GLN A 291 -3.88 -10.90 -16.39
CA GLN A 291 -5.13 -11.11 -17.15
C GLN A 291 -6.27 -11.53 -16.22
N PHE A 292 -7.47 -11.01 -16.46
CA PHE A 292 -8.68 -11.35 -15.68
C PHE A 292 -9.79 -11.83 -16.63
N PRO A 293 -9.87 -13.14 -16.95
CA PRO A 293 -10.83 -13.66 -17.92
C PRO A 293 -12.28 -13.28 -17.64
N GLU A 294 -12.67 -13.23 -16.36
CA GLU A 294 -14.02 -12.90 -15.89
C GLU A 294 -14.25 -11.39 -15.69
N GLY A 295 -13.26 -10.56 -16.01
CA GLY A 295 -13.31 -9.10 -15.86
C GLY A 295 -12.39 -8.58 -14.75
N ALA A 296 -11.75 -7.44 -15.04
CA ALA A 296 -10.74 -6.89 -14.15
C ALA A 296 -11.32 -6.02 -13.01
N ILE A 297 -10.62 -6.06 -11.88
CA ILE A 297 -11.06 -5.44 -10.62
C ILE A 297 -10.97 -3.91 -10.68
N GLN A 298 -12.01 -3.23 -10.20
CA GLN A 298 -11.97 -1.78 -10.02
C GLN A 298 -11.27 -1.39 -8.72
N ARG A 299 -10.41 -0.38 -8.77
CA ARG A 299 -9.78 0.24 -7.59
C ARG A 299 -9.21 -0.76 -6.56
N PRO A 300 -8.38 -1.73 -6.96
CA PRO A 300 -7.72 -2.60 -6.00
C PRO A 300 -6.88 -1.77 -5.00
N SER A 301 -6.87 -2.16 -3.72
CA SER A 301 -6.14 -1.50 -2.64
C SER A 301 -4.93 -2.32 -2.20
N ALA A 302 -5.17 -3.53 -1.71
CA ALA A 302 -4.15 -4.48 -1.28
C ALA A 302 -4.37 -5.83 -1.95
N LEU A 303 -3.31 -6.63 -2.01
CA LEU A 303 -3.35 -8.02 -2.42
C LEU A 303 -2.45 -8.88 -1.53
N ALA A 304 -2.77 -10.16 -1.42
CA ALA A 304 -1.92 -11.18 -0.82
C ALA A 304 -2.09 -12.49 -1.60
N ILE A 305 -1.11 -13.39 -1.47
CA ILE A 305 -1.14 -14.70 -2.12
C ILE A 305 -0.62 -15.77 -1.17
N ASN A 306 -1.13 -17.00 -1.26
CA ASN A 306 -0.67 -18.17 -0.51
C ASN A 306 0.10 -19.16 -1.40
N ASP A 307 0.70 -20.20 -0.82
CA ASP A 307 1.48 -21.21 -1.55
C ASP A 307 0.66 -22.07 -2.54
N ASN A 308 -0.67 -22.04 -2.44
CA ASN A 308 -1.57 -22.70 -3.37
C ASN A 308 -1.81 -21.88 -4.65
N ASN A 309 -1.22 -20.69 -4.79
CA ASN A 309 -1.53 -19.71 -5.84
C ASN A 309 -2.93 -19.06 -5.70
N ASP A 310 -3.53 -19.09 -4.51
CA ASP A 310 -4.76 -18.34 -4.24
C ASP A 310 -4.39 -16.91 -3.89
N MET A 311 -4.90 -15.95 -4.67
CA MET A 311 -4.65 -14.53 -4.52
C MET A 311 -5.91 -13.82 -4.05
N SER A 312 -5.83 -13.19 -2.88
CA SER A 312 -6.86 -12.28 -2.38
C SER A 312 -6.58 -10.85 -2.81
N VAL A 313 -7.60 -10.11 -3.21
CA VAL A 313 -7.51 -8.70 -3.59
C VAL A 313 -8.69 -7.93 -3.03
N VAL A 314 -8.43 -6.91 -2.22
CA VAL A 314 -9.49 -6.01 -1.74
C VAL A 314 -9.67 -4.82 -2.67
N SER A 315 -10.92 -4.51 -2.99
CA SER A 315 -11.31 -3.35 -3.79
C SER A 315 -11.85 -2.24 -2.91
N LEU A 316 -11.46 -1.00 -3.21
CA LEU A 316 -12.07 0.20 -2.61
C LEU A 316 -13.56 0.37 -2.96
N ALA A 317 -14.09 -0.47 -3.85
CA ALA A 317 -15.52 -0.60 -4.12
C ALA A 317 -16.25 -1.53 -3.12
N GLY A 318 -15.56 -2.06 -2.10
CA GLY A 318 -16.18 -2.71 -0.94
C GLY A 318 -16.14 -4.24 -0.91
N GLN A 319 -15.44 -4.89 -1.82
CA GLN A 319 -15.39 -6.36 -1.89
C GLN A 319 -13.95 -6.89 -1.74
N CYS A 320 -13.83 -8.07 -1.15
CA CYS A 320 -12.62 -8.91 -1.23
C CYS A 320 -12.85 -9.98 -2.31
N PHE A 321 -11.91 -10.12 -3.24
CA PHE A 321 -11.99 -11.07 -4.35
C PHE A 321 -10.90 -12.13 -4.21
N MET A 322 -11.25 -13.39 -4.48
CA MET A 322 -10.32 -14.51 -4.58
C MET A 322 -10.13 -14.90 -6.03
N PHE A 323 -8.86 -15.11 -6.39
CA PHE A 323 -8.46 -15.60 -7.70
C PHE A 323 -7.48 -16.74 -7.57
N LYS A 324 -7.54 -17.67 -8.53
CA LYS A 324 -6.47 -18.62 -8.77
C LYS A 324 -5.48 -18.05 -9.78
N LEU A 325 -4.21 -17.89 -9.40
CA LEU A 325 -3.17 -17.59 -10.39
C LEU A 325 -2.77 -18.85 -11.15
N GLN A 326 -2.72 -18.72 -12.46
CA GLN A 326 -2.33 -19.81 -13.37
C GLN A 326 -1.63 -19.25 -14.62
N PRO A 327 -0.96 -20.10 -15.42
CA PRO A 327 -0.36 -19.67 -16.68
C PRO A 327 -1.38 -18.98 -17.58
N GLY A 328 -0.99 -17.83 -18.13
CA GLY A 328 -1.81 -17.01 -19.04
C GLY A 328 -1.78 -17.47 -20.49
N ASP A 329 -2.49 -16.73 -21.34
CA ASP A 329 -2.35 -16.81 -22.79
C ASP A 329 -2.37 -15.39 -23.36
N PRO A 330 -1.24 -14.85 -23.87
CA PRO A 330 -1.18 -13.50 -24.41
C PRO A 330 -2.10 -13.31 -25.63
N SER A 331 -2.54 -14.38 -26.30
CA SER A 331 -3.43 -14.31 -27.46
C SER A 331 -4.92 -14.23 -27.10
N ALA A 332 -5.31 -14.62 -25.87
CA ALA A 332 -6.70 -14.78 -25.44
C ALA A 332 -7.46 -13.44 -25.21
N ALA A 333 -6.84 -12.29 -25.50
CA ALA A 333 -7.43 -10.95 -25.39
C ALA A 333 -8.12 -10.65 -24.03
N HIS A 334 -7.71 -11.31 -22.96
CA HIS A 334 -8.26 -11.09 -21.62
C HIS A 334 -7.97 -9.67 -21.12
N PRO A 335 -8.92 -9.03 -20.42
CA PRO A 335 -8.70 -7.70 -19.89
C PRO A 335 -7.63 -7.75 -18.81
N THR A 336 -6.69 -6.82 -18.88
CA THR A 336 -5.65 -6.60 -17.86
C THR A 336 -5.94 -5.37 -17.01
N ARG A 337 -7.11 -4.75 -17.23
CA ARG A 337 -7.50 -3.49 -16.66
C ARG A 337 -9.00 -3.38 -16.44
N GLY A 338 -9.39 -2.94 -15.24
CA GLY A 338 -10.79 -2.66 -14.91
C GLY A 338 -11.33 -1.46 -15.70
N PRO A 339 -12.65 -1.42 -16.01
CA PRO A 339 -13.23 -0.30 -16.75
C PRO A 339 -13.12 0.99 -15.94
N ARG A 340 -12.81 2.09 -16.63
CA ARG A 340 -12.73 3.43 -16.04
C ARG A 340 -14.08 4.12 -16.18
N PRO A 341 -14.80 4.42 -15.07
CA PRO A 341 -16.10 5.07 -15.18
C PRO A 341 -15.95 6.50 -15.69
N GLU A 342 -16.89 6.97 -16.53
CA GLU A 342 -16.89 8.34 -17.07
C GLU A 342 -16.91 9.41 -15.96
N ARG A 343 -17.65 9.14 -14.88
CA ARG A 343 -17.78 10.04 -13.72
C ARG A 343 -16.68 9.83 -12.67
N GLY A 344 -15.66 9.05 -12.99
CA GLY A 344 -14.63 8.63 -12.05
C GLY A 344 -15.09 7.50 -11.13
N TYR A 345 -14.15 6.91 -10.39
CA TYR A 345 -14.44 5.75 -9.55
C TYR A 345 -15.24 6.11 -8.31
N HIS A 346 -16.28 5.31 -8.03
CA HIS A 346 -16.99 5.34 -6.76
C HIS A 346 -16.20 4.52 -5.73
N VAL A 347 -15.87 5.16 -4.61
CA VAL A 347 -15.17 4.53 -3.49
C VAL A 347 -16.16 4.50 -2.32
N LEU A 348 -16.55 3.28 -1.91
CA LEU A 348 -17.58 3.11 -0.88
C LEU A 348 -17.05 3.58 0.47
N GLY A 349 -17.86 4.36 1.20
CA GLY A 349 -17.51 4.84 2.54
C GLY A 349 -16.56 6.05 2.60
N ARG A 350 -16.20 6.67 1.47
CA ARG A 350 -15.48 7.95 1.53
C ARG A 350 -16.41 9.05 2.04
N ASN A 351 -16.20 9.53 3.27
CA ASN A 351 -16.90 10.70 3.78
C ASN A 351 -16.73 11.87 2.79
N ASN A 352 -17.85 12.44 2.35
CA ASN A 352 -17.92 13.55 1.39
C ASN A 352 -17.47 14.86 2.06
N ARG A 353 -16.25 14.92 2.59
CA ARG A 353 -15.65 16.13 3.15
C ARG A 353 -14.75 16.76 2.08
N GLY A 354 -15.26 17.81 1.43
CA GLY A 354 -14.41 18.81 0.77
C GLY A 354 -14.48 18.92 -0.75
N GLY A 355 -15.66 18.82 -1.35
CA GLY A 355 -15.90 19.37 -2.69
C GLY A 355 -15.96 20.92 -2.66
N ARG A 356 -14.84 21.59 -2.38
CA ARG A 356 -14.63 22.99 -2.81
C ARG A 356 -13.63 23.01 -3.96
N GLY A 357 -13.99 22.31 -5.04
CA GLY A 357 -13.41 22.51 -6.36
C GLY A 357 -14.33 23.43 -7.13
N GLY A 358 -13.91 24.68 -7.35
CA GLY A 358 -14.70 25.71 -8.01
C GLY A 358 -15.20 25.26 -9.38
N GLY A 359 -16.52 25.08 -9.49
CA GLY A 359 -17.20 25.06 -10.77
C GLY A 359 -17.12 26.44 -11.41
N ARG A 360 -16.15 26.65 -12.30
CA ARG A 360 -16.32 27.62 -13.38
C ARG A 360 -16.78 26.84 -14.59
N GLY A 361 -18.09 26.75 -14.73
CA GLY A 361 -18.73 26.30 -15.96
C GLY A 361 -18.25 27.16 -17.12
N ARG A 362 -17.69 26.52 -18.14
CA ARG A 362 -17.56 27.11 -19.46
C ARG A 362 -18.94 27.04 -20.11
N GLY A 363 -19.67 28.14 -20.05
CA GLY A 363 -20.86 28.41 -20.84
C GLY A 363 -20.54 29.51 -21.85
N SER A 364 -20.74 29.19 -23.12
CA SER A 364 -20.52 29.99 -24.32
C SER A 364 -21.45 31.21 -24.45
N ASP A 365 -20.94 32.21 -25.17
CA ASP A 365 -21.63 33.18 -26.05
C ASP A 365 -22.78 34.05 -25.53
N ARG A 366 -22.50 35.36 -25.51
CA ARG A 366 -23.24 36.53 -26.06
C ARG A 366 -22.60 37.76 -25.40
N GLY A 367 -22.06 38.77 -26.08
CA GLY A 367 -22.62 39.47 -27.23
C GLY A 367 -22.90 40.93 -26.81
N ARG A 368 -22.00 41.83 -27.21
CA ARG A 368 -22.05 43.31 -27.34
C ARG A 368 -23.25 44.13 -26.81
N GLY A 369 -22.91 45.30 -26.28
CA GLY A 369 -23.72 46.55 -26.24
C GLY A 369 -24.10 46.94 -24.81
N GLY A 370 -23.91 48.15 -24.27
CA GLY A 370 -23.77 49.48 -24.86
C GLY A 370 -24.85 50.39 -24.25
N ARG A 371 -24.45 51.57 -23.74
CA ARG A 371 -25.26 52.66 -23.11
C ARG A 371 -25.62 52.42 -21.63
N GLY A 372 -25.57 53.38 -20.71
CA GLY A 372 -25.26 54.82 -20.73
C GLY A 372 -25.86 55.47 -19.46
N GLY A 373 -25.30 56.61 -19.00
CA GLY A 373 -26.08 57.63 -18.28
C GLY A 373 -25.86 57.84 -16.76
N PHE A 374 -24.92 58.74 -16.44
CA PHE A 374 -25.11 60.03 -15.71
C PHE A 374 -25.64 60.16 -14.25
N ARG A 375 -24.94 61.07 -13.53
CA ARG A 375 -25.25 61.89 -12.31
C ARG A 375 -25.13 61.17 -10.95
N GLY A 376 -24.52 61.72 -9.89
CA GLY A 376 -24.00 63.05 -9.56
C GLY A 376 -24.38 63.43 -8.11
N ARG A 377 -23.48 64.14 -7.39
CA ARG A 377 -23.56 64.71 -6.00
C ARG A 377 -23.10 63.74 -4.88
N GLY A 378 -22.24 64.07 -3.92
CA GLY A 378 -21.67 65.34 -3.46
C GLY A 378 -22.15 65.69 -2.04
N ARG A 379 -21.20 65.78 -1.08
CA ARG A 379 -21.22 66.22 0.36
C ARG A 379 -20.66 65.09 1.25
N GLY A 380 -19.67 65.25 2.12
CA GLY A 380 -19.10 66.43 2.79
C GLY A 380 -19.15 66.17 4.30
N GLY A 381 -18.01 66.11 4.99
CA GLY A 381 -17.96 65.96 6.45
C GLY A 381 -16.62 65.45 7.00
N GLU A 382 -15.66 66.35 7.16
CA GLU A 382 -14.52 66.18 8.08
C GLU A 382 -14.99 66.29 9.55
N ARG A 383 -14.31 65.59 10.47
CA ARG A 383 -13.91 66.10 11.79
C ARG A 383 -12.78 65.26 12.39
N GLY A 384 -11.70 65.93 12.78
CA GLY A 384 -10.53 65.42 13.50
C GLY A 384 -10.86 64.93 14.92
N SER A 385 -10.07 64.00 15.47
CA SER A 385 -8.80 64.21 16.17
C SER A 385 -9.00 64.44 17.69
N PHE A 386 -8.49 63.54 18.53
CA PHE A 386 -7.40 63.79 19.50
C PHE A 386 -7.25 62.64 20.50
N ARG A 387 -5.98 62.35 20.83
CA ARG A 387 -5.55 61.55 22.01
C ARG A 387 -5.74 62.38 23.30
N PRO A 388 -5.55 61.82 24.50
CA PRO A 388 -4.18 61.77 25.05
C PRO A 388 -3.85 60.49 25.81
N ARG A 389 -2.53 60.33 26.00
CA ARG A 389 -1.87 59.37 26.88
C ARG A 389 -2.18 59.68 28.35
N TYR A 390 -2.25 58.64 29.17
CA TYR A 390 -1.32 58.45 30.28
C TYR A 390 -0.76 57.02 30.19
#